data_AF-A0A5S9PNC6-F1
#
_entry.id   AF-A0A5S9PNC6-F1
#
_cell.length_a   1.000
_cell.length_b   1.000
_cell.length_c   1.000
_cell.angle_alpha   90.00
_cell.angle_beta   90.00
_cell.angle_gamma   90.00
#
_symmetry.space_group_name_H-M   'P 1'
#
loop_
_entity.id
_entity.type
_entity.pdbx_description
1 polymer ?
#
loop_
_entity_poly.entity_id
_entity_poly.type
_entity_poly.pdbx_seq_one_letter_code
_entity_poly.pdbx_strand_id
1 'polypeptide(L)'
;MQDKIAIILEYLNENKTRCSNNAAAEALGITAPALKKLLGTRRPETSWLVNYGTGEPAGFSSEEKHPDLYRTKRIIKSAEVLTRNLDL
;
A
#
# COMPACT_ATOMS: atom_id res chain seq x y z
N MET A 1 -11.49 9.58 5.14
CA MET A 1 -11.06 8.45 4.28
C MET A 1 -9.69 8.72 3.67
N GLN A 2 -9.50 9.84 2.97
CA GLN A 2 -8.18 10.22 2.46
C GLN A 2 -7.12 10.31 3.58
N ASP A 3 -7.49 10.80 4.77
CA ASP A 3 -6.57 10.85 5.92
C ASP A 3 -6.08 9.45 6.36
N LYS A 4 -7.00 8.47 6.42
CA LYS A 4 -6.64 7.08 6.74
C LYS A 4 -5.73 6.46 5.67
N ILE A 5 -5.96 6.77 4.39
CA ILE A 5 -5.07 6.34 3.29
C ILE A 5 -3.70 6.98 3.44
N ALA A 6 -3.64 8.27 3.74
CA ALA A 6 -2.38 8.99 3.95
C ALA A 6 -1.56 8.36 5.08
N ILE A 7 -2.18 8.08 6.23
CA ILE A 7 -1.55 7.40 7.38
C ILE A 7 -0.97 6.03 6.97
N ILE A 8 -1.71 5.23 6.20
CA ILE A 8 -1.18 3.96 5.70
C ILE A 8 0.04 4.18 4.80
N LEU A 9 -0.03 5.10 3.83
CA LEU A 9 1.07 5.34 2.90
C LEU A 9 2.32 5.89 3.61
N GLU A 10 2.13 6.76 4.59
CA GLU A 10 3.21 7.29 5.45
C GLU A 10 3.88 6.16 6.23
N TYR A 11 3.10 5.33 6.91
CA TYR A 11 3.61 4.15 7.62
C TYR A 11 4.40 3.21 6.71
N LEU A 12 3.90 2.90 5.51
CA LEU A 12 4.59 2.03 4.56
C LEU A 12 5.88 2.66 4.05
N ASN A 13 5.87 3.98 3.84
CA ASN A 13 7.03 4.73 3.39
C ASN A 13 8.12 4.83 4.47
N GLU A 14 7.76 5.06 5.73
CA GLU A 14 8.70 5.08 6.85
C GLU A 14 9.33 3.70 7.07
N ASN A 15 8.51 2.66 7.03
CA ASN A 15 8.93 1.27 7.26
C ASN A 15 9.51 0.60 6.00
N LYS A 16 9.59 1.32 4.88
CA LYS A 16 10.06 0.84 3.56
C LYS A 16 9.53 -0.56 3.24
N THR A 17 8.22 -0.70 3.38
CA THR A 17 7.53 -2.00 3.37
C THR A 17 6.36 -1.96 2.41
N ARG A 18 6.30 -2.97 1.54
CA ARG A 18 5.17 -3.19 0.65
C ARG A 18 3.97 -3.76 1.41
N CYS A 19 2.77 -3.40 0.98
CA CYS A 19 1.51 -3.95 1.47
C CYS A 19 0.64 -4.40 0.31
N SER A 20 -0.05 -5.52 0.47
CA SER A 20 -1.02 -5.95 -0.53
C SER A 20 -2.20 -4.98 -0.59
N ASN A 21 -2.70 -4.70 -1.80
CA ASN A 21 -3.88 -3.87 -2.00
C ASN A 21 -5.09 -4.36 -1.18
N ASN A 22 -5.24 -5.68 -1.02
CA ASN A 22 -6.35 -6.28 -0.27
C ASN A 22 -6.23 -5.97 1.22
N ALA A 23 -5.06 -6.17 1.83
CA ALA A 23 -4.84 -5.88 3.25
C ALA A 23 -5.06 -4.41 3.58
N ALA A 24 -4.57 -3.50 2.73
CA ALA A 24 -4.79 -2.07 2.91
C ALA A 24 -6.28 -1.68 2.78
N ALA A 25 -6.98 -2.26 1.80
CA ALA A 25 -8.40 -1.97 1.60
C ALA A 25 -9.27 -2.53 2.74
N GLU A 26 -8.96 -3.74 3.20
CA GLU A 26 -9.63 -4.39 4.32
C GLU A 26 -9.42 -3.62 5.63
N ALA A 27 -8.21 -3.12 5.91
CA ALA A 27 -7.94 -2.25 7.06
C ALA A 27 -8.73 -0.93 7.02
N LEU A 28 -9.16 -0.49 5.83
CA LEU A 28 -9.98 0.70 5.63
C LEU A 28 -11.48 0.38 5.55
N GLY A 29 -11.88 -0.88 5.64
CA GLY A 29 -13.28 -1.32 5.49
C GLY A 29 -13.84 -1.14 4.07
N ILE A 30 -12.99 -1.15 3.04
CA ILE A 30 -13.38 -0.97 1.64
C ILE A 30 -12.83 -2.08 0.74
N THR A 31 -13.21 -2.08 -0.54
CA THR A 31 -12.69 -3.03 -1.53
C THR A 31 -11.41 -2.51 -2.19
N ALA A 32 -10.53 -3.41 -2.64
CA ALA A 32 -9.30 -3.02 -3.34
C ALA A 32 -9.54 -2.17 -4.61
N PRO A 33 -10.59 -2.41 -5.43
CA PRO A 33 -10.94 -1.50 -6.51
C PRO A 33 -11.34 -0.09 -6.04
N ALA A 34 -12.05 0.04 -4.91
CA ALA A 34 -12.40 1.33 -4.34
C ALA A 34 -11.16 2.08 -3.84
N LEU A 35 -10.25 1.38 -3.16
CA LEU A 35 -8.95 1.93 -2.75
C LEU A 35 -8.17 2.47 -3.95
N LYS A 36 -8.06 1.70 -5.04
CA LYS A 36 -7.35 2.15 -6.25
C LYS A 36 -7.93 3.43 -6.86
N LYS A 37 -9.26 3.61 -6.82
CA LYS A 37 -9.90 4.85 -7.27
C LYS A 37 -9.55 6.03 -6.35
N LEU A 38 -9.46 5.79 -5.04
CA LEU A 38 -9.15 6.83 -4.04
C LEU A 38 -7.67 7.24 -4.04
N LEU A 39 -6.74 6.35 -4.39
CA LEU A 39 -5.31 6.64 -4.51
C LEU A 39 -5.01 7.66 -5.62
N GLY A 40 -5.86 7.71 -6.66
CA GLY A 40 -5.69 8.63 -7.77
C GLY A 40 -4.44 8.32 -8.61
N THR A 41 -3.65 9.36 -8.87
CA THR A 41 -2.47 9.28 -9.75
C THR A 41 -1.36 8.41 -9.16
N ARG A 42 -0.70 7.64 -10.03
CA ARG A 42 0.47 6.83 -9.67
C ARG A 42 1.64 7.73 -9.29
N ARG A 43 2.31 7.39 -8.20
CA ARG A 43 3.49 8.06 -7.67
C ARG A 43 4.26 7.10 -6.75
N PRO A 44 5.54 7.38 -6.44
CA PRO A 44 6.37 6.52 -5.60
C PRO A 44 5.65 5.99 -4.34
N GLU A 45 4.94 6.84 -3.61
CA GLU A 45 4.27 6.47 -2.37
C GLU A 45 3.13 5.46 -2.60
N THR A 46 2.38 5.60 -3.70
CA THR A 46 1.28 4.65 -3.99
C THR A 46 1.79 3.31 -4.51
N SER A 47 3.05 3.25 -4.97
CA SER A 47 3.69 2.00 -5.41
C SER A 47 3.98 1.01 -4.27
N TRP A 48 3.92 1.43 -3.00
CA TRP A 48 3.98 0.53 -1.85
C TRP A 48 2.81 -0.46 -1.81
N LEU A 49 1.69 -0.14 -2.47
CA LEU A 49 0.51 -0.99 -2.56
C LEU A 49 0.58 -1.92 -3.77
N VAL A 50 0.86 -3.20 -3.49
CA VAL A 50 1.20 -4.19 -4.52
C VAL A 50 0.13 -5.26 -4.69
N ASN A 51 0.16 -5.96 -5.80
CA ASN A 51 -0.64 -7.17 -6.00
C ASN A 51 -0.12 -8.27 -5.06
N TYR A 52 -1.03 -9.01 -4.41
CA TYR A 52 -0.69 -10.07 -3.46
C TYR A 52 0.13 -11.22 -4.08
N GLY A 53 -0.22 -11.64 -5.29
CA GLY A 53 0.39 -12.78 -5.98
C GLY A 53 1.75 -12.46 -6.57
N THR A 54 1.90 -11.26 -7.15
CA THR A 54 3.16 -10.88 -7.82
C THR A 54 4.12 -10.09 -6.93
N GLY A 55 3.61 -9.43 -5.88
CA GLY A 55 4.41 -8.49 -5.08
C GLY A 55 4.77 -7.19 -5.80
N GLU A 56 4.13 -6.93 -6.95
CA GLU A 56 4.39 -5.78 -7.83
C GLU A 56 3.24 -4.75 -7.80
N PRO A 57 3.54 -3.45 -7.87
CA PRO A 57 2.53 -2.42 -8.12
C PRO A 57 2.16 -2.43 -9.61
N ALA A 58 1.01 -3.04 -9.92
CA ALA A 58 0.58 -3.26 -11.30
C ALA A 58 0.31 -1.93 -12.04
N GLY A 59 0.91 -1.78 -13.22
CA GLY A 59 0.74 -0.62 -14.10
C GLY A 59 1.64 0.57 -13.78
N PHE A 60 2.61 0.42 -12.88
CA PHE A 60 3.61 1.45 -12.58
C PHE A 60 4.82 1.31 -13.50
N SER A 61 5.30 2.43 -14.04
CA SER A 61 6.61 2.52 -14.69
C SER A 61 7.75 2.45 -13.67
N SER A 62 8.99 2.37 -14.14
CA SER A 62 10.17 2.35 -13.25
C SER A 62 10.32 3.65 -12.46
N GLU A 63 9.96 4.79 -13.05
CA GLU A 63 10.05 6.13 -12.45
C GLU A 63 8.92 6.39 -11.44
N GLU A 64 7.78 5.72 -11.60
CA GLU A 64 6.65 5.80 -10.68
C GLU A 64 6.82 4.89 -9.45
N LYS A 65 7.78 3.95 -9.48
CA LYS A 65 8.08 3.07 -8.35
C LYS A 65 8.98 3.78 -7.34
N HIS A 66 8.72 3.54 -6.06
CA HIS A 66 9.61 4.02 -5.01
C HIS A 66 11.00 3.38 -5.16
N PRO A 67 12.11 4.13 -5.02
CA PRO A 67 13.47 3.57 -5.16
C PRO A 67 13.74 2.43 -4.17
N ASP A 68 13.20 2.55 -2.97
CA ASP A 68 13.31 1.51 -1.92
C ASP A 68 12.24 0.40 -1.99
N LEU A 69 11.44 0.31 -3.06
CA LEU A 69 10.29 -0.59 -3.12
C LEU A 69 10.65 -2.05 -2.79
N TYR A 70 11.85 -2.49 -3.20
CA TYR A 70 12.35 -3.85 -2.98
C TYR A 70 13.38 -3.97 -1.86
N ARG A 71 13.60 -2.91 -1.07
CA ARG A 71 14.53 -2.92 0.08
C ARG A 71 14.19 -4.04 1.06
N THR A 72 12.89 -4.26 1.27
CA THR A 72 12.37 -5.32 2.15
C THR A 72 11.70 -6.43 1.33
N LYS A 73 12.00 -7.69 1.67
CA LYS A 73 11.38 -8.87 1.02
C LYS A 73 9.96 -9.16 1.52
N ARG A 74 9.68 -8.84 2.78
CA ARG A 74 8.37 -9.10 3.41
C ARG A 74 7.32 -8.12 2.86
N ILE A 75 6.12 -8.65 2.63
CA ILE A 75 4.94 -7.88 2.23
C ILE A 75 3.89 -8.03 3.32
N ILE A 76 3.23 -6.93 3.71
CA ILE A 76 2.07 -6.98 4.60
C ILE A 76 0.89 -7.57 3.83
N LYS A 77 0.37 -8.69 4.33
CA LYS A 77 -0.66 -9.51 3.69
C LYS A 77 -1.97 -9.61 4.45
N SER A 78 -2.00 -9.14 5.70
CA SER A 78 -3.18 -9.12 6.58
C SER A 78 -3.46 -7.68 7.02
N ALA A 79 -4.73 -7.30 7.03
CA ALA A 79 -5.19 -6.01 7.55
C ALA A 79 -4.84 -5.82 9.04
N GLU A 80 -4.78 -6.91 9.81
CA GLU A 80 -4.47 -6.90 11.25
C GLU A 80 -3.15 -6.21 11.58
N VAL A 81 -2.16 -6.29 10.68
CA VAL A 81 -0.87 -5.62 10.87
C VAL A 81 -1.04 -4.11 10.82
N LEU A 82 -1.87 -3.61 9.89
CA LEU A 82 -2.12 -2.18 9.77
C LEU A 82 -3.02 -1.68 10.90
N THR A 83 -4.13 -2.36 11.18
CA THR A 83 -5.06 -1.95 12.24
C THR A 83 -4.39 -1.92 13.60
N ARG A 84 -3.56 -2.92 13.93
CA ARG A 84 -2.81 -2.95 15.19
C ARG A 84 -1.76 -1.83 15.31
N ASN A 85 -1.07 -1.51 14.21
CA ASN A 85 0.05 -0.56 14.27
C ASN A 85 -0.39 0.90 14.05
N LEU A 86 -1.59 1.13 13.49
CA LEU A 86 -2.10 2.44 13.11
C LEU A 86 -3.40 2.83 13.83
N ASP A 87 -3.96 1.95 14.66
CA ASP A 87 -5.21 2.18 15.41
C ASP A 87 -6.38 2.60 14.48
N LEU A 88 -6.56 1.83 13.40
CA LEU A 88 -7.49 2.14 12.28
C LEU A 88 -8.92 1.62 12.45
#